data_AF-A0AAD5PG99-F1
#
_entry.id   AF-A0AAD5PG99-F1
#
_cell.length_a   1.000
_cell.length_b   1.000
_cell.length_c   1.000
_cell.angle_alpha   90.00
_cell.angle_beta   90.00
_cell.angle_gamma   90.00
#
_symmetry.space_group_name_H-M   'P 1'
#
loop_
_entity.id
_entity.type
_entity.pdbx_description
1 polymer ?
#
loop_
_entity_poly.entity_id
_entity_poly.type
_entity_poly.pdbx_seq_one_letter_code
_entity_poly.pdbx_strand_id
1 'polypeptide(L)'
;MTSPHYLQSQHINPASLVELQVLSKVATEMQLQDNVKGSIPYLAKICQIVDNQQTDSKKAMDQIRAQAHVQLADAYFKSHQFVQCEASLSIAVKLWEKSRLDNQQHLASAYDQLKACYETLEKYKLDLSFVQECFQMMMKSRVRSFL
;
A
#
# COMPACT_ATOMS: atom_id res chain seq x y z
N MET A 1 44.11 -1.41 2.61
CA MET A 1 42.85 -0.95 1.99
C MET A 1 41.86 -2.09 2.05
N THR A 2 41.04 -2.15 3.11
CA THR A 2 40.08 -3.23 3.34
C THR A 2 38.71 -2.80 2.84
N SER A 3 38.28 -3.35 1.70
CA SER A 3 36.96 -3.14 1.13
C SER A 3 35.89 -3.75 2.06
N PRO A 4 34.87 -2.98 2.49
CA PRO A 4 33.80 -3.53 3.32
C PRO A 4 32.96 -4.49 2.47
N HIS A 5 32.98 -5.77 2.85
CA HIS A 5 32.06 -6.78 2.32
C HIS A 5 30.63 -6.40 2.74
N TYR A 6 29.87 -5.84 1.80
CA TYR A 6 28.42 -5.78 1.93
C TYR A 6 27.88 -7.19 1.81
N LEU A 7 27.52 -7.79 2.95
CA LEU A 7 26.70 -9.00 2.98
C LEU A 7 25.31 -8.61 2.43
N GLN A 8 25.14 -8.72 1.12
CA GLN A 8 23.83 -8.82 0.50
C GLN A 8 23.19 -10.12 0.99
N SER A 9 22.46 -10.02 2.09
CA SER A 9 21.52 -11.05 2.52
C SER A 9 20.42 -11.16 1.46
N GLN A 10 20.66 -11.98 0.44
CA GLN A 10 19.73 -12.28 -0.66
C GLN A 10 18.56 -13.18 -0.23
N HIS A 11 18.43 -13.49 1.06
CA HIS A 11 17.36 -14.31 1.59
C HIS A 11 16.38 -13.48 2.42
N ILE A 12 15.09 -13.76 2.21
CA ILE A 12 14.00 -13.30 3.07
C ILE A 12 14.37 -13.66 4.51
N ASN A 13 14.48 -12.66 5.38
CA ASN A 13 14.86 -12.87 6.77
C ASN A 13 13.78 -13.72 7.47
N PRO A 14 14.08 -14.94 7.94
CA PRO A 14 13.08 -15.81 8.57
C PRO A 14 12.52 -15.20 9.85
N ALA A 15 13.29 -14.38 10.57
CA ALA A 15 12.81 -13.65 11.73
C ALA A 15 11.73 -12.61 11.33
N SER A 16 11.91 -11.96 10.18
CA SER A 16 10.92 -11.01 9.66
C SER A 16 9.63 -11.72 9.19
N LEU A 17 9.70 -12.97 8.75
CA LEU A 17 8.48 -13.74 8.42
C LEU A 17 7.65 -14.04 9.66
N VAL A 18 8.28 -14.45 10.76
CA VAL A 18 7.60 -14.67 12.03
C VAL A 18 7.02 -13.35 12.56
N GLU A 19 7.78 -12.26 12.48
CA GLU A 19 7.31 -10.92 12.86
C GLU A 19 6.09 -10.50 12.04
N LEU A 20 6.11 -10.68 10.71
CA LEU A 20 4.98 -10.38 9.84
C LEU A 20 3.73 -11.20 10.18
N GLN A 21 3.89 -12.48 10.50
CA GLN A 21 2.77 -13.34 10.90
C GLN A 21 2.12 -12.86 12.20
N VAL A 22 2.94 -12.53 13.21
CA VAL A 22 2.44 -12.03 14.50
C VAL A 22 1.74 -10.68 14.31
N LEU A 23 2.37 -9.75 13.59
CA LEU A 23 1.80 -8.43 13.33
C LEU A 23 0.49 -8.53 12.53
N SER A 24 0.44 -9.39 11.52
CA SER A 24 -0.77 -9.58 10.71
C SER A 24 -1.90 -10.14 11.55
N LYS A 25 -1.62 -11.10 12.43
CA LYS A 25 -2.62 -11.68 13.32
C LYS A 25 -3.20 -10.64 14.28
N VAL A 26 -2.34 -9.84 14.92
CA VAL A 26 -2.76 -8.78 15.83
C VAL A 26 -3.57 -7.71 15.09
N ALA A 27 -3.14 -7.31 13.89
CA ALA A 27 -3.89 -6.35 13.07
C ALA A 27 -5.29 -6.87 12.72
N THR A 28 -5.41 -8.14 12.32
CA THR A 28 -6.71 -8.77 12.03
C THR A 28 -7.59 -8.88 13.27
N GLU A 29 -7.04 -9.30 14.41
CA GLU A 29 -7.79 -9.36 15.67
C GLU A 29 -8.34 -7.99 16.08
N MET A 30 -7.53 -6.93 15.94
CA MET A 30 -7.99 -5.56 16.22
C MET A 30 -9.08 -5.10 15.26
N GLN A 31 -8.99 -5.46 13.98
CA GLN A 31 -10.06 -5.19 13.00
C GLN A 31 -11.35 -5.95 13.31
N LEU A 32 -11.25 -7.20 13.77
CA LEU A 32 -12.40 -8.00 14.21
C LEU A 32 -13.07 -7.42 15.47
N GLN A 33 -12.29 -6.76 16.32
CA GLN A 33 -12.78 -6.04 17.50
C GLN A 33 -13.31 -4.63 17.18
N ASP A 34 -13.49 -4.30 15.89
CA ASP A 34 -13.88 -2.96 15.40
C ASP A 34 -12.88 -1.84 15.78
N ASN A 35 -11.72 -2.20 16.31
CA ASN A 35 -10.65 -1.27 16.67
C ASN A 35 -9.68 -1.08 15.49
N VAL A 36 -10.22 -0.58 14.38
CA VAL A 36 -9.45 -0.38 13.15
C VAL A 36 -8.31 0.63 13.36
N LYS A 37 -8.53 1.66 14.18
CA LYS A 37 -7.49 2.64 14.56
C LYS A 37 -6.31 2.00 15.27
N GLY A 38 -6.57 1.05 16.16
CA GLY A 38 -5.54 0.27 16.85
C GLY A 38 -4.70 -0.58 15.89
N SER A 39 -5.29 -1.05 14.79
CA SER A 39 -4.59 -1.90 13.80
C SER A 39 -3.55 -1.13 12.94
N ILE A 40 -3.70 0.19 12.79
CA ILE A 40 -2.85 1.04 11.94
C ILE A 40 -1.35 0.91 12.26
N PRO A 41 -0.86 1.04 13.52
CA PRO A 41 0.56 0.91 13.81
C PRO A 41 1.14 -0.47 13.42
N TYR A 42 0.35 -1.54 13.54
CA TYR A 42 0.77 -2.89 13.15
C TYR A 42 0.85 -3.02 11.62
N LEU A 43 -0.14 -2.49 10.89
CA LEU A 43 -0.14 -2.46 9.43
C LEU A 43 0.99 -1.59 8.86
N ALA A 44 1.27 -0.45 9.49
CA ALA A 44 2.40 0.41 9.12
C ALA A 44 3.73 -0.31 9.32
N LYS A 45 3.86 -1.07 10.42
CA LYS A 45 5.05 -1.88 10.69
C LYS A 45 5.21 -3.01 9.66
N ILE A 46 4.12 -3.67 9.27
CA ILE A 46 4.11 -4.66 8.19
C ILE A 46 4.63 -4.02 6.90
N CYS A 47 4.08 -2.88 6.48
CA CYS A 47 4.53 -2.18 5.28
C CYS A 47 6.03 -1.87 5.34
N GLN A 48 6.53 -1.36 6.47
CA GLN A 48 7.95 -1.07 6.67
C GLN A 48 8.84 -2.33 6.50
N ILE A 49 8.43 -3.47 7.07
CA ILE A 49 9.20 -4.72 6.96
C ILE A 49 9.21 -5.21 5.51
N VAL A 50 8.05 -5.24 4.85
CA VAL A 50 7.93 -5.70 3.47
C VAL A 50 8.67 -4.76 2.49
N ASP A 51 8.64 -3.45 2.73
CA ASP A 51 9.38 -2.47 1.93
C ASP A 51 10.89 -2.68 2.02
N ASN A 52 11.40 -3.05 3.21
CA ASN A 52 12.82 -3.30 3.45
C ASN A 52 13.30 -4.69 2.98
N GLN A 53 12.41 -5.61 2.61
CA GLN A 53 12.79 -6.95 2.15
C GLN A 53 13.23 -6.95 0.68
N GLN A 54 14.32 -7.67 0.39
CA GLN A 54 14.80 -7.95 -0.96
C GLN A 54 14.68 -9.44 -1.25
N THR A 55 14.31 -9.79 -2.48
CA THR A 55 14.31 -11.17 -2.99
C THR A 55 14.51 -11.14 -4.50
N ASP A 56 14.97 -12.28 -5.01
CA ASP A 56 15.20 -12.55 -6.42
C ASP A 56 13.93 -12.36 -7.27
N SER A 57 12.75 -12.61 -6.70
CA SER A 57 11.47 -12.37 -7.38
C SER A 57 10.92 -10.97 -7.09
N LYS A 58 11.46 -9.98 -7.80
CA LYS A 58 11.04 -8.58 -7.71
C LYS A 58 9.53 -8.39 -7.95
N LYS A 59 8.94 -9.20 -8.85
CA LYS A 59 7.50 -9.16 -9.16
C LYS A 59 6.64 -9.60 -7.97
N ALA A 60 6.99 -10.73 -7.34
CA ALA A 60 6.26 -11.25 -6.18
C ALA A 60 6.34 -10.28 -4.99
N MET A 61 7.48 -9.62 -4.78
CA MET A 61 7.57 -8.60 -3.73
C MET A 61 6.79 -7.35 -4.00
N ASP A 62 6.83 -6.84 -5.23
CA ASP A 62 6.07 -5.65 -5.58
C ASP A 62 4.56 -5.92 -5.38
N GLN A 63 4.08 -7.16 -5.60
CA GLN A 63 2.73 -7.60 -5.25
C GLN A 63 2.47 -7.61 -3.73
N ILE A 64 3.35 -8.23 -2.94
CA ILE A 64 3.18 -8.31 -1.46
C ILE A 64 3.21 -6.90 -0.85
N ARG A 65 4.12 -6.03 -1.31
CA ARG A 65 4.19 -4.62 -0.91
C ARG A 65 2.89 -3.91 -1.23
N ALA A 66 2.42 -4.00 -2.47
CA ALA A 66 1.19 -3.33 -2.87
C ALA A 66 -0.01 -3.80 -2.05
N GLN A 67 -0.12 -5.10 -1.78
CA GLN A 67 -1.18 -5.65 -0.93
C GLN A 67 -1.11 -5.13 0.51
N ALA A 68 0.09 -5.06 1.10
CA ALA A 68 0.28 -4.50 2.43
C ALA A 68 -0.16 -3.02 2.49
N HIS A 69 0.24 -2.22 1.48
CA HIS A 69 -0.15 -0.81 1.36
C HIS A 69 -1.66 -0.63 1.19
N VAL A 70 -2.35 -1.54 0.48
CA VAL A 70 -3.82 -1.52 0.38
C VAL A 70 -4.51 -1.85 1.70
N GLN A 71 -4.00 -2.82 2.46
CA GLN A 71 -4.56 -3.12 3.80
C GLN A 71 -4.40 -1.93 4.75
N LEU A 72 -3.24 -1.26 4.70
CA LEU A 72 -3.01 -0.05 5.47
C LEU A 72 -3.94 1.09 5.03
N ALA A 73 -4.15 1.25 3.71
CA ALA A 73 -5.07 2.25 3.18
C ALA A 73 -6.52 2.02 3.62
N ASP A 74 -7.01 0.78 3.60
CA ASP A 74 -8.35 0.43 4.06
C ASP A 74 -8.54 0.80 5.55
N ALA A 75 -7.53 0.52 6.39
CA ALA A 75 -7.54 0.91 7.79
C ALA A 75 -7.57 2.43 7.98
N TYR A 76 -6.81 3.19 7.17
CA TYR A 76 -6.85 4.65 7.16
C TYR A 76 -8.21 5.20 6.69
N PHE A 77 -8.80 4.62 5.64
CA PHE A 77 -10.10 5.02 5.12
C PHE A 77 -11.20 4.86 6.17
N LYS A 78 -11.26 3.67 6.81
CA LYS A 78 -12.20 3.38 7.91
C LYS A 78 -11.97 4.26 9.14
N SER A 79 -10.74 4.72 9.34
CA SER A 79 -10.39 5.62 10.44
C SER A 79 -10.55 7.11 10.12
N HIS A 80 -11.10 7.45 8.94
CA HIS A 80 -11.25 8.82 8.42
C HIS A 80 -9.92 9.59 8.21
N GLN A 81 -8.81 8.86 8.05
CA GLN A 81 -7.47 9.40 7.80
C GLN A 81 -7.19 9.42 6.28
N PHE A 82 -7.93 10.25 5.56
CA PHE A 82 -7.99 10.20 4.09
C PHE A 82 -6.67 10.57 3.39
N VAL A 83 -5.88 11.50 3.95
CA VAL A 83 -4.56 11.88 3.38
C VAL A 83 -3.58 10.71 3.40
N GLN A 84 -3.54 9.94 4.50
CA GLN A 84 -2.67 8.78 4.62
C GLN A 84 -3.19 7.59 3.80
N CYS A 85 -4.51 7.46 3.65
CA CYS A 85 -5.13 6.51 2.73
C CYS A 85 -4.68 6.77 1.28
N GLU A 86 -4.77 8.01 0.80
CA GLU A 86 -4.30 8.39 -0.54
C GLU A 86 -2.81 8.07 -0.74
N ALA A 87 -1.96 8.45 0.23
CA ALA A 87 -0.53 8.20 0.15
C ALA A 87 -0.23 6.70 0.02
N SER A 88 -0.90 5.86 0.82
CA SER A 88 -0.72 4.40 0.82
C SER A 88 -1.23 3.76 -0.48
N LEU A 89 -2.40 4.18 -0.97
CA LEU A 89 -2.94 3.72 -2.26
C LEU A 89 -2.07 4.13 -3.44
N SER A 90 -1.51 5.34 -3.41
CA SER A 90 -0.61 5.83 -4.46
C SER A 90 0.64 4.98 -4.59
N ILE A 91 1.16 4.45 -3.47
CA ILE A 91 2.28 3.50 -3.49
C ILE A 91 1.85 2.17 -4.11
N ALA A 92 0.70 1.62 -3.67
CA ALA A 92 0.17 0.36 -4.21
C ALA A 92 -0.07 0.41 -5.73
N VAL A 93 -0.67 1.50 -6.21
CA VAL A 93 -0.88 1.75 -7.65
C VAL A 93 0.44 1.76 -8.41
N LYS A 94 1.44 2.53 -7.96
CA LYS A 94 2.76 2.58 -8.61
C LYS A 94 3.43 1.21 -8.70
N LEU A 95 3.30 0.39 -7.66
CA LEU A 95 3.83 -0.97 -7.62
C LEU A 95 3.11 -1.90 -8.62
N TRP A 96 1.78 -1.84 -8.67
CA TRP A 96 1.00 -2.65 -9.62
C TRP A 96 1.19 -2.21 -11.07
N GLU A 97 1.28 -0.91 -11.33
CA GLU A 97 1.60 -0.38 -12.67
C GLU A 97 2.96 -0.86 -13.15
N LYS A 98 3.98 -0.81 -12.28
CA LYS A 98 5.33 -1.31 -12.58
C LYS A 98 5.36 -2.82 -12.83
N SER A 99 4.49 -3.57 -12.17
CA SER A 99 4.36 -5.02 -12.32
C SER A 99 3.67 -5.46 -13.62
N ARG A 100 3.25 -4.51 -14.50
CA ARG A 100 2.69 -4.68 -15.87
C ARG A 100 2.41 -6.15 -16.23
N LEU A 101 1.19 -6.64 -15.95
CA LEU A 101 0.40 -7.58 -16.78
C LEU A 101 -0.63 -8.44 -15.99
N ASP A 102 -0.40 -8.79 -14.71
CA ASP A 102 -1.32 -9.72 -14.00
C ASP A 102 -2.23 -9.09 -12.92
N ASN A 103 -2.06 -7.80 -12.63
CA ASN A 103 -2.73 -7.17 -11.47
C ASN A 103 -3.85 -6.20 -11.87
N GLN A 104 -4.43 -6.31 -13.07
CA GLN A 104 -5.42 -5.34 -13.55
C GLN A 104 -6.65 -5.22 -12.64
N GLN A 105 -7.12 -6.33 -12.07
CA GLN A 105 -8.23 -6.33 -11.11
C GLN A 105 -7.86 -5.60 -9.80
N HIS A 106 -6.66 -5.83 -9.29
CA HIS A 106 -6.16 -5.16 -8.09
C HIS A 106 -5.97 -3.66 -8.33
N LEU A 107 -5.39 -3.31 -9.47
CA LEU A 107 -5.21 -1.93 -9.90
C LEU A 107 -6.56 -1.19 -10.02
N ALA A 108 -7.56 -1.82 -10.65
CA ALA A 108 -8.92 -1.28 -10.70
C ALA A 108 -9.50 -1.06 -9.30
N SER A 109 -9.33 -2.04 -8.40
CA SER A 109 -9.80 -1.93 -7.02
C SER A 109 -9.14 -0.79 -6.24
N ALA A 110 -7.81 -0.59 -6.34
CA ALA A 110 -7.18 0.58 -5.71
C ALA A 110 -7.66 1.90 -6.30
N TYR A 111 -7.90 1.96 -7.61
CA TYR A 111 -8.46 3.17 -8.24
C TYR A 111 -9.87 3.45 -7.74
N ASP A 112 -10.70 2.43 -7.56
CA ASP A 112 -12.05 2.58 -6.99
C ASP A 112 -11.99 3.03 -5.52
N GLN A 113 -11.05 2.50 -4.72
CA GLN A 113 -10.82 2.95 -3.35
C GLN A 113 -10.30 4.39 -3.29
N LEU A 114 -9.40 4.78 -4.19
CA LEU A 114 -8.95 6.16 -4.34
C LEU A 114 -10.13 7.05 -4.65
N LYS A 115 -10.95 6.71 -5.66
CA LYS A 115 -12.15 7.46 -6.02
C LYS A 115 -13.09 7.65 -4.82
N ALA A 116 -13.35 6.57 -4.06
CA ALA A 116 -14.15 6.65 -2.86
C ALA A 116 -13.53 7.57 -1.80
N CYS A 117 -12.21 7.54 -1.62
CA CYS A 117 -11.47 8.46 -0.76
C CYS A 117 -11.68 9.92 -1.18
N TYR A 118 -11.53 10.23 -2.47
CA TYR A 118 -11.72 11.59 -3.01
C TYR A 118 -13.17 12.08 -2.92
N GLU A 119 -14.15 11.25 -3.27
CA GLU A 119 -15.57 11.60 -3.14
C GLU A 119 -15.94 11.92 -1.68
N THR A 120 -15.31 11.20 -0.74
CA THR A 120 -15.50 11.42 0.69
C THR A 120 -14.85 12.73 1.12
N LEU A 121 -13.63 12.99 0.65
CA LEU A 121 -12.90 14.24 0.90
C LEU A 121 -13.60 15.50 0.35
N GLU A 122 -14.15 15.42 -0.86
CA GLU A 122 -14.94 16.49 -1.49
C GLU A 122 -16.19 16.81 -0.68
N LYS A 123 -16.88 15.77 -0.18
CA LYS A 123 -18.04 15.94 0.72
C LYS A 123 -17.68 16.65 2.04
N TYR A 124 -16.45 16.46 2.53
CA TYR A 124 -15.97 17.14 3.73
C TYR A 124 -15.41 18.55 3.47
N LYS A 125 -15.44 19.04 2.23
CA LYS A 125 -14.92 20.36 1.82
C LYS A 125 -13.51 20.64 2.34
N LEU A 126 -12.69 19.60 2.51
CA LEU A 126 -11.27 19.85 2.72
C LEU A 126 -10.72 20.43 1.42
N ASP A 127 -10.08 21.59 1.51
CA ASP A 127 -9.49 22.28 0.36
C ASP A 127 -8.37 21.42 -0.22
N LEU A 128 -8.71 20.68 -1.27
CA LEU A 128 -7.93 19.58 -1.83
C LEU A 128 -7.71 19.75 -3.33
N SER A 129 -7.61 21.00 -3.77
CA SER A 129 -7.28 21.38 -5.16
C SER A 129 -6.09 20.59 -5.70
N PHE A 130 -5.02 20.43 -4.92
CA PHE A 130 -3.84 19.64 -5.30
C PHE A 130 -4.11 18.13 -5.46
N VAL A 131 -4.98 17.61 -4.59
CA VAL A 131 -5.30 16.18 -4.47
C VAL A 131 -6.25 15.77 -5.62
N GLN A 132 -7.17 16.67 -6.01
CA GLN A 132 -8.05 16.49 -7.17
C GLN A 132 -7.29 16.51 -8.52
N GLU A 133 -6.22 17.31 -8.65
CA GLU A 133 -5.34 17.29 -9.84
C GLU A 133 -4.61 15.95 -9.98
N CYS A 134 -4.06 15.42 -8.88
CA CYS A 134 -3.43 14.09 -8.88
C CYS A 134 -4.42 12.98 -9.28
N PHE A 135 -5.67 13.04 -8.82
CA PHE A 135 -6.72 12.10 -9.24
C PHE A 135 -7.03 12.22 -10.74
N GLN A 136 -7.18 13.44 -11.27
CA GLN A 136 -7.43 13.64 -12.70
C GLN A 136 -6.26 13.15 -13.58
N MET A 137 -5.01 13.33 -13.12
CA MET A 137 -3.83 12.82 -13.82
C MET A 137 -3.81 11.29 -13.83
N MET A 138 -4.09 10.64 -12.70
CA MET A 138 -4.16 9.17 -12.60
C MET A 138 -5.27 8.59 -13.47
N MET A 139 -6.47 9.18 -13.46
CA MET A 139 -7.61 8.75 -14.30
C MET A 139 -7.34 8.93 -15.80
N LYS A 140 -6.66 10.00 -16.21
CA LYS A 140 -6.25 10.20 -17.62
C LYS A 140 -5.23 9.15 -18.09
N SER A 141 -4.38 8.65 -17.18
CA SER A 141 -3.40 7.60 -17.48
C SER A 141 -4.05 6.24 -17.78
N ARG A 142 -5.20 5.95 -17.13
CA ARG A 142 -6.04 4.77 -17.41
C ARG A 142 -6.51 4.76 -18.87
N VAL A 143 -7.02 5.87 -19.39
CA VAL A 143 -7.55 5.93 -20.77
C VAL A 143 -6.47 5.64 -21.81
N ARG A 144 -5.22 6.06 -21.57
CA ARG A 144 -4.10 5.83 -22.49
C ARG A 144 -3.49 4.43 -22.43
N SER A 145 -3.74 3.66 -21.37
CA SER A 145 -3.19 2.30 -21.22
C SER A 145 -4.16 1.21 -21.68
N PHE A 146 -5.41 1.57 -22.01
CA PHE A 146 -6.46 0.67 -22.52
C PHE A 146 -6.82 0.92 -24.01
N LEU A 147 -6.13 1.85 -24.68
CA LEU A 147 -6.18 2.11 -26.13
C LEU A 147 -4.89 1.62 -26.79
#